data_AF-A0A0D9UWB7-F1
#
_entry.id   AF-A0A0D9UWB7-F1
#
_cell.length_a   1.000
_cell.length_b   1.000
_cell.length_c   1.000
_cell.angle_alpha   90.00
_cell.angle_beta   90.00
_cell.angle_gamma   90.00
#
_symmetry.space_group_name_H-M   'P 1'
#
loop_
_entity.id
_entity.type
_entity.pdbx_description
1 polymer ?
#
loop_
_entity_poly.entity_id
_entity_poly.type
_entity_poly.pdbx_seq_one_letter_code
_entity_poly.pdbx_strand_id
1 'polypeptide(L)'
;MAALHFTRPFLRPSPPPTRRSFRAHCLAPSASARGTFFRRPYTSVLVVPTGVGAAVGGFAGDALPVARALSAVADCLISHPNVLNAAMLYWPMPNTLYVEGYALDRFAEGSWALQPVHQNKVGLVLDSGIEEELRLRHLQVADAARASLGLPVVEYIVTDTPLEIKTWFDPQSGKSTGSVGNSDSLLRAVEALVNRSDVNAVAVVARFPDDDPEDSDCYREGKGVDLLAGVEAIISHLIVKKFKIPAAHAPAVLPPALSPSVSPRSAAEEIGYTFLPCVLAGLSNAPQYVMRRNGNMDNGCIVASDVDSVILPRDACGGDGTIAFAQTARKNKPLIITVQENETVLDDTPDKFNIEALNVQNYWEAIGVVAAHKAGINPNSLRREGIDHLKSPVRLYPMQSCGSRKSASSPALEKVYTHELV
;
A
#
# COMPACT_ATOMS: atom_id res chain seq x y z
N MET A 1 49.83 54.24 -47.21
CA MET A 1 51.17 53.75 -47.63
C MET A 1 51.20 52.26 -47.43
N ALA A 2 51.46 51.53 -48.51
CA ALA A 2 51.55 50.08 -48.54
C ALA A 2 52.97 49.63 -48.18
N ALA A 3 53.08 48.46 -47.55
CA ALA A 3 54.22 47.55 -47.75
C ALA A 3 53.77 46.11 -47.47
N LEU A 4 53.66 45.36 -48.56
CA LEU A 4 53.58 43.90 -48.60
C LEU A 4 54.99 43.32 -48.44
N HIS A 5 55.13 42.16 -47.77
CA HIS A 5 56.00 41.09 -48.24
C HIS A 5 55.56 39.72 -47.68
N PHE A 6 55.48 38.76 -48.59
CA PHE A 6 55.09 37.36 -48.48
C PHE A 6 56.21 36.45 -47.94
N THR A 7 55.87 35.36 -47.24
CA THR A 7 56.42 33.99 -47.46
C THR A 7 55.59 32.90 -46.73
N ARG A 8 55.24 31.84 -47.47
CA ARG A 8 54.70 30.50 -47.04
C ARG A 8 55.86 29.55 -46.62
N PRO A 9 55.67 28.27 -46.19
CA PRO A 9 54.48 27.54 -45.73
C PRO A 9 54.71 26.80 -44.37
N PHE A 10 53.68 26.64 -43.53
CA PHE A 10 53.76 25.75 -42.36
C PHE A 10 53.33 24.32 -42.70
N LEU A 11 54.18 23.38 -42.31
CA LEU A 11 54.07 21.93 -42.41
C LEU A 11 52.87 21.37 -41.61
N ARG A 12 52.25 20.33 -42.17
CA ARG A 12 51.17 19.54 -41.54
C ARG A 12 51.67 18.79 -40.30
N PRO A 13 50.90 18.77 -39.20
CA PRO A 13 50.93 17.67 -38.24
C PRO A 13 49.98 16.55 -38.68
N SER A 14 50.47 15.32 -38.57
CA SER A 14 49.81 14.03 -38.85
C SER A 14 48.52 13.79 -38.04
N PRO A 15 47.56 13.00 -38.57
CA PRO A 15 46.34 12.65 -37.85
C PRO A 15 46.64 11.69 -36.69
N PRO A 16 45.90 11.77 -35.56
CA PRO A 16 46.03 10.85 -34.45
C PRO A 16 45.47 9.46 -34.81
N PRO A 17 45.93 8.39 -34.12
CA PRO A 17 45.51 7.03 -34.44
C PRO A 17 44.05 6.79 -34.06
N THR A 18 43.34 6.10 -34.95
CA THR A 18 41.98 5.59 -34.76
C THR A 18 41.91 4.67 -33.54
N ARG A 19 41.44 5.20 -32.40
CA ARG A 19 40.98 4.37 -31.28
C ARG A 19 39.66 3.72 -31.67
N ARG A 20 39.68 2.39 -31.76
CA ARG A 20 38.49 1.53 -31.83
C ARG A 20 37.55 1.90 -30.69
N SER A 21 36.43 2.54 -31.03
CA SER A 21 35.29 2.69 -30.12
C SER A 21 34.66 1.32 -29.93
N PHE A 22 34.87 0.73 -28.76
CA PHE A 22 33.95 -0.28 -28.25
C PHE A 22 32.62 0.45 -27.99
N ARG A 23 31.66 0.29 -28.90
CA ARG A 23 30.25 0.60 -28.61
C ARG A 23 29.80 -0.37 -27.52
N ALA A 24 29.87 0.07 -26.27
CA ALA A 24 28.99 -0.47 -25.25
C ALA A 24 27.57 -0.13 -25.69
N HIS A 25 26.80 -1.14 -26.10
CA HIS A 25 25.37 -0.98 -26.30
C HIS A 25 24.75 -0.73 -24.92
N CYS A 26 24.61 0.54 -24.56
CA CYS A 26 23.72 0.95 -23.49
C CYS A 26 22.30 0.59 -23.94
N LEU A 27 21.77 -0.51 -23.39
CA LEU A 27 20.35 -0.85 -23.47
C LEU A 27 19.59 0.22 -22.67
N ALA A 28 19.11 1.24 -23.37
CA ALA A 28 18.06 2.11 -22.86
C ALA A 28 16.74 1.30 -22.84
N PRO A 29 16.00 1.24 -21.72
CA PRO A 29 14.68 0.64 -21.71
C PRO A 29 13.68 1.69 -22.21
N SER A 30 13.60 1.87 -23.53
CA SER A 30 12.55 2.67 -24.14
C SER A 30 11.36 1.79 -24.52
N ALA A 31 10.21 2.13 -23.94
CA ALA A 31 8.86 1.86 -24.42
C ALA A 31 8.44 0.37 -24.55
N SER A 32 7.56 -0.02 -23.61
CA SER A 32 6.48 -0.99 -23.82
C SER A 32 6.85 -2.21 -24.67
N ALA A 33 7.56 -3.14 -24.05
CA ALA A 33 7.40 -4.53 -24.42
C ALA A 33 5.93 -4.90 -24.15
N ARG A 34 5.07 -4.79 -25.16
CA ARG A 34 3.89 -5.66 -25.24
C ARG A 34 4.45 -7.07 -25.42
N GLY A 35 4.84 -7.67 -24.30
CA GLY A 35 5.25 -9.06 -24.26
C GLY A 35 4.11 -9.89 -24.83
N THR A 36 4.44 -10.91 -25.60
CA THR A 36 3.55 -12.03 -25.84
C THR A 36 3.17 -12.60 -24.47
N PHE A 37 2.04 -12.17 -23.90
CA PHE A 37 1.61 -12.59 -22.57
C PHE A 37 1.13 -14.03 -22.64
N PHE A 38 2.05 -14.98 -22.47
CA PHE A 38 1.72 -16.39 -22.21
C PHE A 38 1.14 -16.59 -20.79
N ARG A 39 1.14 -15.55 -19.95
CA ARG A 39 0.62 -15.53 -18.57
C ARG A 39 -0.12 -14.23 -18.30
N ARG A 40 -1.17 -14.28 -17.46
CA ARG A 40 -1.89 -13.08 -16.99
C ARG A 40 -0.96 -12.20 -16.14
N PRO A 41 -1.17 -10.88 -16.07
CA PRO A 41 -0.44 -9.99 -15.16
C PRO A 41 -0.57 -10.48 -13.72
N TYR A 42 0.55 -10.49 -12.99
CA TYR A 42 0.58 -10.86 -11.58
C TYR A 42 0.22 -9.67 -10.70
N THR A 43 -0.89 -9.77 -9.97
CA THR A 43 -1.42 -8.68 -9.13
C THR A 43 -1.23 -8.98 -7.66
N SER A 44 -0.58 -8.05 -6.94
CA SER A 44 -0.39 -8.11 -5.49
C SER A 44 -1.20 -7.03 -4.79
N VAL A 45 -1.71 -7.34 -3.60
CA VAL A 45 -2.27 -6.35 -2.67
C VAL A 45 -1.32 -6.22 -1.49
N LEU A 46 -0.94 -5.00 -1.12
CA LEU A 46 -0.20 -4.70 0.11
C LEU A 46 -1.13 -3.96 1.07
N VAL A 47 -1.27 -4.47 2.29
CA VAL A 47 -2.10 -3.89 3.34
C VAL A 47 -1.23 -3.65 4.57
N VAL A 48 -1.25 -2.41 5.07
CA VAL A 48 -0.79 -2.06 6.42
C VAL A 48 -1.91 -1.27 7.09
N PRO A 49 -2.70 -1.89 7.98
CA PRO A 49 -3.87 -1.23 8.54
C PRO A 49 -3.54 0.10 9.20
N THR A 50 -4.39 1.09 8.97
CA THR A 50 -4.22 2.44 9.52
C THR A 50 -4.53 2.44 11.02
N GLY A 51 -3.75 3.16 11.82
CA GLY A 51 -4.07 3.40 13.23
C GLY A 51 -3.86 2.21 14.19
N VAL A 52 -3.02 1.25 13.80
CA VAL A 52 -2.72 0.04 14.60
C VAL A 52 -1.26 -0.02 15.09
N GLY A 53 -0.48 1.04 14.87
CA GLY A 53 0.92 1.11 15.31
C GLY A 53 1.82 0.06 14.64
N ALA A 54 1.65 -0.16 13.33
CA ALA A 54 2.43 -1.16 12.61
C ALA A 54 3.93 -0.85 12.63
N ALA A 55 4.76 -1.87 12.92
CA ALA A 55 6.21 -1.74 12.97
C ALA A 55 6.87 -1.42 11.62
N VAL A 56 6.13 -1.47 10.50
CA VAL A 56 6.42 -0.85 9.20
C VAL A 56 5.09 -0.40 8.58
N GLY A 57 4.97 0.88 8.22
CA GLY A 57 3.72 1.49 7.71
C GLY A 57 2.82 2.06 8.80
N GLY A 58 3.31 2.12 10.04
CA GLY A 58 2.65 2.80 11.15
C GLY A 58 3.02 4.28 11.28
N PHE A 59 3.96 4.79 10.48
CA PHE A 59 4.37 6.19 10.45
C PHE A 59 4.25 6.75 9.03
N ALA A 60 4.13 8.07 8.87
CA ALA A 60 3.94 8.66 7.55
C ALA A 60 5.02 8.28 6.53
N GLY A 61 4.69 7.35 5.63
CA GLY A 61 5.51 6.99 4.48
C GLY A 61 6.53 5.88 4.67
N ASP A 62 6.63 5.29 5.85
CA ASP A 62 7.69 4.32 6.14
C ASP A 62 7.44 2.92 5.53
N ALA A 63 6.23 2.63 5.04
CA ALA A 63 5.93 1.49 4.19
C ALA A 63 6.12 1.75 2.67
N LEU A 64 6.35 2.99 2.25
CA LEU A 64 6.57 3.31 0.83
C LEU A 64 7.76 2.55 0.22
N PRO A 65 8.90 2.34 0.91
CA PRO A 65 9.99 1.49 0.41
C PRO A 65 9.56 0.05 0.13
N VAL A 66 8.70 -0.52 0.98
CA VAL A 66 8.15 -1.88 0.79
C VAL A 66 7.27 -1.93 -0.45
N ALA A 67 6.36 -0.96 -0.61
CA ALA A 67 5.52 -0.85 -1.79
C ALA A 67 6.34 -0.70 -3.08
N ARG A 68 7.42 0.08 -3.05
CA ARG A 68 8.34 0.25 -4.18
C ARG A 68 9.08 -1.04 -4.54
N ALA A 69 9.52 -1.80 -3.55
CA ALA A 69 10.20 -3.06 -3.81
C ALA A 69 9.22 -4.13 -4.33
N LEU A 70 8.00 -4.19 -3.79
CA LEU A 70 6.95 -5.09 -4.27
C LEU A 70 6.48 -4.74 -5.69
N SER A 71 6.32 -3.46 -6.02
CA SER A 71 5.94 -3.04 -7.37
C SER A 71 7.00 -3.34 -8.42
N ALA A 72 8.26 -3.54 -8.03
CA ALA A 72 9.32 -4.00 -8.93
C ALA A 72 9.21 -5.49 -9.30
N VAL A 73 8.55 -6.31 -8.48
CA VAL A 73 8.38 -7.76 -8.73
C VAL A 73 6.97 -8.12 -9.19
N ALA A 74 5.93 -7.41 -8.75
CA ALA A 74 4.56 -7.56 -9.24
C ALA A 74 4.34 -6.83 -10.58
N ASP A 75 3.38 -7.28 -11.39
CA ASP A 75 2.99 -6.53 -12.60
C ASP A 75 2.00 -5.40 -12.26
N CYS A 76 1.18 -5.60 -11.22
CA CYS A 76 0.31 -4.59 -10.65
C CYS A 76 0.34 -4.69 -9.12
N LEU A 77 0.54 -3.57 -8.43
CA LEU A 77 0.40 -3.46 -6.99
C LEU A 77 -0.87 -2.67 -6.66
N ILE A 78 -1.71 -3.19 -5.77
CA ILE A 78 -2.84 -2.46 -5.19
C ILE A 78 -2.47 -2.16 -3.75
N SER A 79 -2.57 -0.90 -3.35
CA SER A 79 -2.27 -0.49 -1.97
C SER A 79 -3.07 0.76 -1.62
N HIS A 80 -3.13 1.08 -0.33
CA HIS A 80 -3.96 2.16 0.18
C HIS A 80 -3.15 3.39 0.63
N PRO A 81 -3.81 4.55 0.84
CA PRO A 81 -3.17 5.81 1.21
C PRO A 81 -2.10 5.70 2.30
N ASN A 82 -2.40 5.04 3.43
CA ASN A 82 -1.48 4.90 4.55
C ASN A 82 -0.11 4.27 4.17
N VAL A 83 -0.06 3.42 3.15
CA VAL A 83 1.22 2.87 2.66
C VAL A 83 1.93 3.80 1.67
N LEU A 84 1.16 4.54 0.87
CA LEU A 84 1.65 5.27 -0.29
C LEU A 84 1.95 6.75 0.00
N ASN A 85 1.37 7.29 1.05
CA ASN A 85 1.50 8.68 1.47
C ASN A 85 2.64 8.85 2.46
N ALA A 86 3.43 9.90 2.28
CA ALA A 86 4.57 10.23 3.14
C ALA A 86 4.62 11.76 3.38
N ALA A 87 3.48 12.33 3.79
CA ALA A 87 3.27 13.76 3.96
C ALA A 87 3.64 14.58 2.71
N MET A 88 4.77 15.29 2.71
CA MET A 88 5.25 16.03 1.54
C MET A 88 5.96 15.14 0.49
N LEU A 89 6.32 13.92 0.86
CA LEU A 89 6.98 12.97 -0.02
C LEU A 89 5.96 12.04 -0.67
N TYR A 90 6.21 11.69 -1.91
CA TYR A 90 5.55 10.61 -2.61
C TYR A 90 6.53 10.06 -3.65
N TRP A 91 6.31 8.82 -4.09
CA TRP A 91 7.14 8.20 -5.11
C TRP A 91 6.30 7.74 -6.30
N PRO A 92 6.56 8.21 -7.53
CA PRO A 92 5.85 7.75 -8.71
C PRO A 92 6.07 6.23 -8.94
N MET A 93 4.99 5.46 -8.90
CA MET A 93 4.98 4.02 -9.21
C MET A 93 3.95 3.76 -10.30
N PRO A 94 4.36 3.55 -11.58
CA PRO A 94 3.43 3.53 -12.71
C PRO A 94 2.51 2.29 -12.74
N ASN A 95 2.83 1.25 -11.98
CA ASN A 95 2.06 0.02 -11.88
C ASN A 95 1.38 -0.17 -10.51
N THR A 96 1.22 0.91 -9.73
CA THR A 96 0.55 0.88 -8.43
C THR A 96 -0.80 1.59 -8.50
N LEU A 97 -1.84 0.95 -7.97
CA LEU A 97 -3.18 1.50 -7.82
C LEU A 97 -3.40 1.99 -6.39
N TYR A 98 -3.73 3.27 -6.26
CA TYR A 98 -4.02 3.97 -5.01
C TYR A 98 -5.50 3.77 -4.63
N VAL A 99 -5.79 2.83 -3.72
CA VAL A 99 -7.16 2.40 -3.40
C VAL A 99 -7.45 2.66 -1.94
N GLU A 100 -8.48 3.44 -1.67
CA GLU A 100 -8.93 3.73 -0.31
C GLU A 100 -9.35 2.43 0.44
N GLY A 101 -9.15 2.36 1.76
CA GLY A 101 -9.31 1.13 2.56
C GLY A 101 -10.71 0.49 2.46
N TYR A 102 -11.78 1.27 2.60
CA TYR A 102 -13.13 0.75 2.44
C TYR A 102 -13.39 0.29 0.98
N ALA A 103 -12.89 1.02 -0.02
CA ALA A 103 -12.95 0.55 -1.41
C ALA A 103 -12.20 -0.78 -1.62
N LEU A 104 -11.06 -0.96 -0.95
CA LEU A 104 -10.27 -2.18 -1.01
C LEU A 104 -11.06 -3.37 -0.43
N ASP A 105 -11.79 -3.18 0.68
CA ASP A 105 -12.68 -4.20 1.25
C ASP A 105 -13.78 -4.59 0.25
N ARG A 106 -14.48 -3.59 -0.32
CA ARG A 106 -15.53 -3.83 -1.33
C ARG A 106 -15.00 -4.49 -2.59
N PHE A 107 -13.75 -4.18 -2.98
CA PHE A 107 -13.05 -4.85 -4.06
C PHE A 107 -12.78 -6.31 -3.72
N ALA A 108 -12.21 -6.61 -2.54
CA ALA A 108 -11.90 -7.97 -2.08
C ALA A 108 -13.15 -8.87 -2.06
N GLU A 109 -14.27 -8.36 -1.53
CA GLU A 109 -15.59 -8.99 -1.57
C GLU A 109 -16.08 -9.30 -3.01
N GLY A 110 -15.53 -8.62 -4.01
CA GLY A 110 -15.96 -8.65 -5.41
C GLY A 110 -17.23 -7.88 -5.67
N SER A 111 -17.64 -7.03 -4.72
CA SER A 111 -18.71 -6.06 -4.90
C SER A 111 -18.32 -5.03 -5.97
N TRP A 112 -17.05 -4.59 -5.94
CA TRP A 112 -16.50 -3.57 -6.83
C TRP A 112 -15.36 -4.13 -7.68
N ALA A 113 -15.14 -3.50 -8.83
CA ALA A 113 -13.94 -3.60 -9.65
C ALA A 113 -13.21 -2.26 -9.66
N LEU A 114 -11.91 -2.31 -9.94
CA LEU A 114 -11.07 -1.14 -10.06
C LEU A 114 -10.85 -0.84 -11.55
N GLN A 115 -11.19 0.36 -11.98
CA GLN A 115 -10.95 0.84 -13.34
C GLN A 115 -9.75 1.79 -13.31
N PRO A 116 -8.56 1.36 -13.78
CA PRO A 116 -7.42 2.27 -13.93
C PRO A 116 -7.78 3.44 -14.84
N VAL A 117 -7.20 4.60 -14.54
CA VAL A 117 -7.40 5.86 -15.27
C VAL A 117 -6.05 6.49 -15.62
N HIS A 118 -6.04 7.33 -16.65
CA HIS A 118 -4.89 8.16 -16.94
C HIS A 118 -4.80 9.37 -15.99
N GLN A 119 -5.96 9.96 -15.66
CA GLN A 119 -6.04 11.18 -14.87
C GLN A 119 -7.46 11.35 -14.30
N ASN A 120 -7.57 11.72 -13.03
CA ASN A 120 -8.82 12.12 -12.38
C ASN A 120 -9.03 13.63 -12.46
N LYS A 121 -10.22 14.11 -12.10
CA LYS A 121 -10.52 15.50 -11.73
C LYS A 121 -10.64 15.55 -10.22
N VAL A 122 -9.64 16.13 -9.55
CA VAL A 122 -9.56 16.13 -8.08
C VAL A 122 -10.23 17.39 -7.53
N GLY A 123 -11.24 17.22 -6.69
CA GLY A 123 -11.82 18.28 -5.86
C GLY A 123 -11.16 18.36 -4.49
N LEU A 124 -11.05 19.56 -3.93
CA LEU A 124 -10.49 19.78 -2.60
C LEU A 124 -11.56 20.29 -1.62
N VAL A 125 -11.83 19.54 -0.56
CA VAL A 125 -12.69 20.00 0.55
C VAL A 125 -11.79 20.48 1.68
N LEU A 126 -12.03 21.71 2.15
CA LEU A 126 -11.36 22.29 3.31
C LEU A 126 -12.38 22.45 4.43
N ASP A 127 -12.05 21.94 5.61
CA ASP A 127 -12.86 22.18 6.81
C ASP A 127 -12.88 23.67 7.18
N SER A 128 -14.06 24.22 7.44
CA SER A 128 -14.25 25.60 7.93
C SER A 128 -13.67 25.82 9.32
N GLY A 129 -13.38 24.76 10.07
CA GLY A 129 -12.65 24.83 11.34
C GLY A 129 -11.15 25.17 11.19
N ILE A 130 -10.59 25.11 9.97
CA ILE A 130 -9.17 25.42 9.73
C ILE A 130 -8.94 26.94 9.83
N GLU A 131 -7.95 27.34 10.60
CA GLU A 131 -7.52 28.73 10.75
C GLU A 131 -7.09 29.33 9.40
N GLU A 132 -7.26 30.64 9.24
CA GLU A 132 -7.07 31.31 7.94
C GLU A 132 -5.66 31.09 7.35
N GLU A 133 -4.61 31.21 8.17
CA GLU A 133 -3.24 30.99 7.74
C GLU A 133 -2.98 29.52 7.36
N LEU A 134 -3.45 28.58 8.18
CA LEU A 134 -3.28 27.15 7.92
C LEU A 134 -4.04 26.74 6.65
N ARG A 135 -5.23 27.29 6.43
CA ARG A 135 -6.02 27.10 5.21
C ARG A 135 -5.29 27.65 3.98
N LEU A 136 -4.68 28.84 4.09
CA LEU A 136 -3.88 29.42 3.01
C LEU A 136 -2.70 28.52 2.63
N ARG A 137 -2.02 27.90 3.60
CA ARG A 137 -0.93 26.95 3.32
C ARG A 137 -1.41 25.74 2.50
N HIS A 138 -2.59 25.20 2.80
CA HIS A 138 -3.18 24.10 2.02
C HIS A 138 -3.57 24.53 0.60
N LEU A 139 -4.10 25.74 0.43
CA LEU A 139 -4.39 26.29 -0.91
C LEU A 139 -3.11 26.50 -1.72
N GLN A 140 -2.05 27.02 -1.11
CA GLN A 140 -0.74 27.17 -1.75
C GLN A 140 -0.14 25.83 -2.18
N VAL A 141 -0.36 24.76 -1.40
CA VAL A 141 0.04 23.40 -1.78
C VAL A 141 -0.74 22.91 -3.00
N ALA A 142 -2.06 23.15 -3.05
CA ALA A 142 -2.85 22.81 -4.22
C ALA A 142 -2.38 23.57 -5.48
N ASP A 143 -2.12 24.87 -5.36
CA ASP A 143 -1.58 25.69 -6.45
C ASP A 143 -0.18 25.22 -6.89
N ALA A 144 0.70 24.91 -5.93
CA ALA A 144 2.04 24.40 -6.21
C ALA A 144 2.00 23.03 -6.90
N ALA A 145 1.10 22.14 -6.49
CA ALA A 145 0.90 20.83 -7.10
C ALA A 145 0.37 20.96 -8.53
N ARG A 146 -0.58 21.88 -8.78
CA ARG A 146 -1.05 22.21 -10.13
C ARG A 146 0.08 22.75 -11.01
N ALA A 147 0.85 23.72 -10.50
CA ALA A 147 1.87 24.42 -11.28
C ALA A 147 3.14 23.58 -11.54
N SER A 148 3.59 22.81 -10.54
CA SER A 148 4.89 22.13 -10.58
C SER A 148 4.79 20.67 -11.00
N LEU A 149 3.70 20.00 -10.64
CA LEU A 149 3.48 18.58 -10.93
C LEU A 149 2.43 18.35 -12.03
N GLY A 150 1.68 19.39 -12.41
CA GLY A 150 0.61 19.28 -13.41
C GLY A 150 -0.61 18.52 -12.90
N LEU A 151 -0.84 18.49 -11.58
CA LEU A 151 -1.94 17.71 -11.02
C LEU A 151 -3.31 18.35 -11.33
N PRO A 152 -4.34 17.52 -11.58
CA PRO A 152 -5.66 17.96 -12.03
C PRO A 152 -6.58 18.35 -10.86
N VAL A 153 -6.09 19.18 -9.94
CA VAL A 153 -6.93 19.75 -8.88
C VAL A 153 -7.77 20.83 -9.51
N VAL A 154 -9.10 20.71 -9.58
CA VAL A 154 -9.94 21.58 -10.42
C VAL A 154 -10.69 22.66 -9.65
N GLU A 155 -11.13 22.37 -8.43
CA GLU A 155 -11.92 23.29 -7.59
C GLU A 155 -11.73 22.94 -6.11
N TYR A 156 -11.87 23.94 -5.24
CA TYR A 156 -11.97 23.73 -3.80
C TYR A 156 -13.28 24.27 -3.25
N ILE A 157 -13.75 23.70 -2.16
CA ILE A 157 -14.90 24.18 -1.39
C ILE A 157 -14.56 24.14 0.10
N VAL A 158 -15.16 25.05 0.86
CA VAL A 158 -15.08 25.07 2.32
C VAL A 158 -16.38 24.49 2.89
N THR A 159 -16.29 23.62 3.89
CA THR A 159 -17.47 23.07 4.57
C THR A 159 -18.31 24.18 5.21
N ASP A 160 -19.64 24.00 5.32
CA ASP A 160 -20.52 25.05 5.84
C ASP A 160 -20.54 25.12 7.38
N THR A 161 -20.03 24.08 8.04
CA THR A 161 -19.83 24.01 9.49
C THR A 161 -18.53 23.24 9.80
N PRO A 162 -17.79 23.62 10.86
CA PRO A 162 -16.57 22.92 11.26
C PRO A 162 -16.81 21.43 11.48
N LEU A 163 -15.88 20.56 11.08
CA LEU A 163 -16.10 19.10 11.18
C LEU A 163 -16.05 18.57 12.61
N GLU A 164 -15.42 19.31 13.54
CA GLU A 164 -15.30 18.96 14.97
C GLU A 164 -14.70 17.57 15.18
N ILE A 165 -13.48 17.38 14.67
CA ILE A 165 -12.73 16.13 14.79
C ILE A 165 -12.36 15.86 16.25
N LYS A 166 -12.58 14.63 16.70
CA LYS A 166 -12.14 14.13 18.02
C LYS A 166 -11.43 12.80 17.84
N THR A 167 -10.29 12.62 18.52
CA THR A 167 -9.44 11.42 18.45
C THR A 167 -9.26 10.82 19.85
N TRP A 168 -9.12 9.50 19.93
CA TRP A 168 -8.76 8.76 21.15
C TRP A 168 -8.23 7.37 20.82
N PHE A 169 -7.51 6.74 21.76
CA PHE A 169 -7.17 5.32 21.66
C PHE A 169 -8.32 4.45 22.18
N ASP A 170 -8.65 3.39 21.45
CA ASP A 170 -9.61 2.39 21.90
C ASP A 170 -9.03 1.62 23.12
N PRO A 171 -9.68 1.65 24.30
CA PRO A 171 -9.11 1.05 25.51
C PRO A 171 -8.94 -0.47 25.47
N GLN A 172 -9.63 -1.17 24.57
CA GLN A 172 -9.59 -2.63 24.47
C GLN A 172 -8.49 -3.09 23.52
N SER A 173 -8.35 -2.41 22.39
CA SER A 173 -7.48 -2.82 21.29
C SER A 173 -6.22 -1.95 21.13
N GLY A 174 -6.16 -0.77 21.76
CA GLY A 174 -5.04 0.17 21.63
C GLY A 174 -4.95 0.86 20.27
N LYS A 175 -5.90 0.61 19.36
CA LYS A 175 -5.96 1.26 18.04
C LYS A 175 -6.38 2.72 18.20
N SER A 176 -5.87 3.60 17.35
CA SER A 176 -6.41 4.96 17.25
C SER A 176 -7.80 4.94 16.61
N THR A 177 -8.71 5.74 17.12
CA THR A 177 -10.06 5.92 16.56
C THR A 177 -10.58 7.31 16.89
N GLY A 178 -11.83 7.60 16.51
CA GLY A 178 -12.46 8.84 16.90
C GLY A 178 -13.81 9.09 16.25
N SER A 179 -14.14 10.37 16.07
CA SER A 179 -15.41 10.81 15.49
C SER A 179 -15.31 12.10 14.70
N VAL A 180 -16.22 12.24 13.74
CA VAL A 180 -16.46 13.45 12.96
C VAL A 180 -17.81 14.00 13.40
N GLY A 181 -17.84 15.17 14.06
CA GLY A 181 -19.07 15.76 14.59
C GLY A 181 -20.08 16.10 13.48
N ASN A 182 -19.70 17.00 12.58
CA ASN A 182 -20.57 17.50 11.51
C ASN A 182 -20.30 16.78 10.17
N SER A 183 -20.46 15.46 10.16
CA SER A 183 -20.22 14.63 8.96
C SER A 183 -21.15 14.95 7.77
N ASP A 184 -22.33 15.49 8.03
CA ASP A 184 -23.27 15.96 7.02
C ASP A 184 -22.74 17.18 6.24
N SER A 185 -22.05 18.10 6.93
CA SER A 185 -21.34 19.26 6.34
C SER A 185 -20.28 18.79 5.34
N LEU A 186 -19.49 17.77 5.70
CA LEU A 186 -18.54 17.12 4.80
C LEU A 186 -19.25 16.56 3.55
N LEU A 187 -20.31 15.79 3.73
CA LEU A 187 -21.01 15.16 2.60
C LEU A 187 -21.66 16.20 1.68
N ARG A 188 -22.25 17.29 2.20
CA ARG A 188 -22.78 18.39 1.39
C ARG A 188 -21.69 19.06 0.55
N ALA A 189 -20.52 19.31 1.13
CA ALA A 189 -19.38 19.90 0.43
C ALA A 189 -18.91 19.02 -0.74
N VAL A 190 -18.78 17.70 -0.49
CA VAL A 190 -18.43 16.73 -1.55
C VAL A 190 -19.50 16.67 -2.63
N GLU A 191 -20.77 16.57 -2.25
CA GLU A 191 -21.90 16.53 -3.20
C GLU A 191 -21.91 17.78 -4.10
N ALA A 192 -21.62 18.95 -3.54
CA ALA A 192 -21.51 20.19 -4.30
C ALA A 192 -20.39 20.13 -5.35
N LEU A 193 -19.19 19.66 -5.00
CA LEU A 193 -18.08 19.51 -5.95
C LEU A 193 -18.41 18.51 -7.06
N VAL A 194 -18.99 17.36 -6.70
CA VAL A 194 -19.36 16.31 -7.66
C VAL A 194 -20.38 16.87 -8.67
N ASN A 195 -21.40 17.56 -8.18
CA ASN A 195 -22.49 18.05 -9.04
C ASN A 195 -22.12 19.31 -9.85
N ARG A 196 -21.30 20.21 -9.31
CA ARG A 196 -20.99 21.50 -9.96
C ARG A 196 -19.82 21.40 -10.92
N SER A 197 -18.82 20.58 -10.59
CA SER A 197 -17.51 20.61 -11.23
C SER A 197 -17.12 19.25 -11.82
N ASP A 198 -18.02 18.27 -11.74
CA ASP A 198 -17.82 16.91 -12.26
C ASP A 198 -16.51 16.30 -11.72
N VAL A 199 -16.21 16.54 -10.43
CA VAL A 199 -15.05 15.91 -9.79
C VAL A 199 -15.31 14.43 -9.62
N ASN A 200 -14.28 13.62 -9.88
CA ASN A 200 -14.35 12.17 -9.79
C ASN A 200 -13.31 11.59 -8.81
N ALA A 201 -12.61 12.45 -8.06
CA ALA A 201 -11.79 12.09 -6.91
C ALA A 201 -11.78 13.28 -5.93
N VAL A 202 -11.66 13.01 -4.63
CA VAL A 202 -11.75 14.07 -3.60
C VAL A 202 -10.63 13.97 -2.57
N ALA A 203 -9.91 15.07 -2.39
CA ALA A 203 -9.03 15.28 -1.25
C ALA A 203 -9.79 16.05 -0.17
N VAL A 204 -9.69 15.63 1.09
CA VAL A 204 -10.26 16.34 2.24
C VAL A 204 -9.15 16.78 3.16
N VAL A 205 -9.19 18.04 3.57
CA VAL A 205 -8.37 18.57 4.66
C VAL A 205 -9.30 18.89 5.82
N ALA A 206 -9.12 18.18 6.93
CA ALA A 206 -9.91 18.40 8.15
C ALA A 206 -9.04 19.02 9.25
N ARG A 207 -9.60 19.91 10.07
CA ARG A 207 -8.89 20.42 11.25
C ARG A 207 -8.91 19.35 12.34
N PHE A 208 -7.76 18.80 12.67
CA PHE A 208 -7.60 17.88 13.79
C PHE A 208 -7.36 18.66 15.09
N PRO A 209 -7.61 18.09 16.28
CA PRO A 209 -7.14 18.70 17.52
C PRO A 209 -5.61 18.81 17.50
N ASP A 210 -5.07 19.86 18.11
CA ASP A 210 -3.63 19.91 18.37
C ASP A 210 -3.26 18.90 19.45
N ASP A 211 -2.12 18.26 19.27
CA ASP A 211 -1.65 17.19 20.15
C ASP A 211 -1.52 17.63 21.62
N ASP A 212 -1.86 16.72 22.54
CA ASP A 212 -1.36 16.79 23.91
C ASP A 212 0.13 16.40 23.89
N PRO A 213 1.05 17.23 24.42
CA PRO A 213 2.49 16.97 24.38
C PRO A 213 2.90 15.57 24.84
N GLU A 214 2.20 14.99 25.83
CA GLU A 214 2.58 13.69 26.40
C GLU A 214 2.26 12.51 25.46
N ASP A 215 1.20 12.59 24.66
CA ASP A 215 0.79 11.52 23.74
C ASP A 215 1.51 11.59 22.38
N SER A 216 1.94 12.79 21.96
CA SER A 216 2.60 13.01 20.64
C SER A 216 4.09 12.71 20.62
N ASP A 217 4.80 12.90 21.75
CA ASP A 217 6.24 12.69 21.81
C ASP A 217 6.64 11.23 21.52
N CYS A 218 5.85 10.25 21.97
CA CYS A 218 6.13 8.84 21.71
C CYS A 218 6.05 8.52 20.20
N TYR A 219 5.00 8.97 19.51
CA TYR A 219 4.81 8.76 18.08
C TYR A 219 5.94 9.41 17.27
N ARG A 220 6.29 10.67 17.58
CA ARG A 220 7.36 11.37 16.87
C ARG A 220 8.74 10.72 17.08
N GLU A 221 8.97 10.06 18.21
CA GLU A 221 10.16 9.23 18.44
C GLU A 221 10.12 7.85 17.75
N GLY A 222 9.11 7.57 16.92
CA GLY A 222 8.98 6.32 16.18
C GLY A 222 8.41 5.18 17.04
N LYS A 223 7.61 5.48 18.05
CA LYS A 223 7.01 4.50 18.98
C LYS A 223 5.50 4.71 19.10
N GLY A 224 4.76 3.64 19.37
CA GLY A 224 3.32 3.76 19.61
C GLY A 224 2.50 3.91 18.34
N VAL A 225 1.29 4.44 18.49
CA VAL A 225 0.25 4.48 17.45
C VAL A 225 -0.04 5.94 17.11
N ASP A 226 -0.13 6.27 15.82
CA ASP A 226 -0.62 7.58 15.38
C ASP A 226 -2.07 7.80 15.83
N LEU A 227 -2.29 8.81 16.67
CA LEU A 227 -3.60 9.14 17.21
C LEU A 227 -4.58 9.67 16.14
N LEU A 228 -4.08 10.27 15.06
CA LEU A 228 -4.90 10.89 14.00
C LEU A 228 -5.43 9.86 13.00
N ALA A 229 -4.61 8.84 12.71
CA ALA A 229 -4.81 7.81 11.70
C ALA A 229 -6.21 7.16 11.68
N GLY A 230 -6.80 6.93 12.85
CA GLY A 230 -8.14 6.34 12.95
C GLY A 230 -9.24 7.20 12.32
N VAL A 231 -9.28 8.49 12.62
CA VAL A 231 -10.34 9.40 12.13
C VAL A 231 -10.14 9.79 10.68
N GLU A 232 -8.88 9.94 10.31
CA GLU A 232 -8.41 9.99 8.94
C GLU A 232 -9.07 8.92 8.04
N ALA A 233 -8.99 7.64 8.45
CA ALA A 233 -9.68 6.55 7.76
C ALA A 233 -11.22 6.75 7.75
N ILE A 234 -11.84 7.13 8.87
CA ILE A 234 -13.29 7.38 8.95
C ILE A 234 -13.75 8.44 7.92
N ILE A 235 -13.01 9.54 7.76
CA ILE A 235 -13.36 10.63 6.83
C ILE A 235 -13.42 10.12 5.38
N SER A 236 -12.36 9.45 4.93
CA SER A 236 -12.30 8.93 3.55
C SER A 236 -13.31 7.80 3.33
N HIS A 237 -13.50 6.91 4.30
CA HIS A 237 -14.52 5.85 4.27
C HIS A 237 -15.93 6.42 4.07
N LEU A 238 -16.31 7.48 4.80
CA LEU A 238 -17.63 8.11 4.68
C LEU A 238 -17.89 8.58 3.25
N ILE A 239 -16.90 9.21 2.62
CA ILE A 239 -17.00 9.73 1.25
C ILE A 239 -17.08 8.59 0.25
N VAL A 240 -16.13 7.65 0.30
CA VAL A 240 -16.11 6.52 -0.63
C VAL A 240 -17.39 5.70 -0.51
N LYS A 241 -17.88 5.48 0.71
CA LYS A 241 -19.13 4.76 0.96
C LYS A 241 -20.35 5.50 0.40
N LYS A 242 -20.42 6.83 0.48
CA LYS A 242 -21.56 7.61 -0.03
C LYS A 242 -21.51 7.79 -1.55
N PHE A 243 -20.37 8.26 -2.07
CA PHE A 243 -20.24 8.77 -3.43
C PHE A 243 -19.62 7.77 -4.41
N LYS A 244 -18.97 6.72 -3.93
CA LYS A 244 -18.34 5.67 -4.75
C LYS A 244 -17.25 6.19 -5.70
N ILE A 245 -16.57 7.27 -5.31
CA ILE A 245 -15.41 7.83 -6.00
C ILE A 245 -14.18 7.75 -5.09
N PRO A 246 -12.95 7.72 -5.65
CA PRO A 246 -11.72 7.80 -4.87
C PRO A 246 -11.70 9.00 -3.93
N ALA A 247 -11.33 8.76 -2.68
CA ALA A 247 -11.10 9.81 -1.72
C ALA A 247 -9.91 9.49 -0.81
N ALA A 248 -9.24 10.54 -0.36
CA ALA A 248 -8.21 10.46 0.65
C ALA A 248 -8.18 11.77 1.44
N HIS A 249 -7.57 11.72 2.60
CA HIS A 249 -7.57 12.79 3.58
C HIS A 249 -6.14 13.29 3.83
N ALA A 250 -6.03 14.51 4.33
CA ALA A 250 -4.84 15.05 4.97
C ALA A 250 -5.28 15.76 6.27
N PRO A 251 -4.56 15.63 7.38
CA PRO A 251 -4.85 16.38 8.57
C PRO A 251 -4.30 17.81 8.42
N ALA A 252 -5.09 18.79 8.83
CA ALA A 252 -4.60 20.13 9.15
C ALA A 252 -4.33 20.18 10.66
N VAL A 253 -3.05 20.24 10.99
CA VAL A 253 -2.52 20.39 12.35
C VAL A 253 -1.56 21.57 12.36
N LEU A 254 -1.38 22.20 13.53
CA LEU A 254 -0.33 23.20 13.67
C LEU A 254 1.05 22.53 13.56
N PRO A 255 2.03 23.18 12.91
CA PRO A 255 3.37 22.62 12.87
C PRO A 255 3.89 22.44 14.30
N PRO A 256 4.38 21.25 14.65
CA PRO A 256 4.89 21.02 15.99
C PRO A 256 6.19 21.79 16.21
N ALA A 257 6.59 21.94 17.47
CA ALA A 257 7.90 22.47 17.80
C ALA A 257 9.01 21.55 17.24
N LEU A 258 10.10 22.16 16.77
CA LEU A 258 11.28 21.44 16.29
C LEU A 258 11.82 20.55 17.42
N SER A 259 11.99 19.26 17.12
CA SER A 259 12.57 18.29 18.06
C SER A 259 13.77 17.56 17.44
N PRO A 260 14.89 17.42 18.17
CA PRO A 260 16.03 16.62 17.73
C PRO A 260 15.84 15.11 17.92
N SER A 261 14.79 14.67 18.64
CA SER A 261 14.51 13.25 18.91
C SER A 261 13.59 12.59 17.89
N VAL A 262 13.16 13.33 16.85
CA VAL A 262 12.28 12.80 15.80
C VAL A 262 12.93 11.60 15.12
N SER A 263 12.18 10.50 15.02
CA SER A 263 12.60 9.30 14.34
C SER A 263 12.69 9.53 12.83
N PRO A 264 13.67 8.91 12.13
CA PRO A 264 13.68 8.91 10.66
C PRO A 264 12.38 8.39 10.02
N ARG A 265 11.58 7.60 10.75
CA ARG A 265 10.30 7.04 10.27
C ARG A 265 9.15 8.05 10.28
N SER A 266 9.18 9.04 11.16
CA SER A 266 8.20 10.11 11.29
C SER A 266 8.71 11.46 10.73
N ALA A 267 9.99 11.57 10.41
CA ALA A 267 10.62 12.80 9.91
C ALA A 267 9.99 13.35 8.61
N ALA A 268 9.24 12.55 7.86
CA ALA A 268 8.48 13.03 6.71
C ALA A 268 7.41 14.07 7.10
N GLU A 269 6.93 14.05 8.35
CA GLU A 269 5.93 14.98 8.86
C GLU A 269 6.53 16.33 9.26
N GLU A 270 7.84 16.37 9.53
CA GLU A 270 8.58 17.61 9.86
C GLU A 270 8.89 18.46 8.63
N ILE A 271 8.89 17.84 7.44
CA ILE A 271 9.26 18.51 6.21
C ILE A 271 8.04 19.22 5.62
N GLY A 272 7.77 20.42 6.14
CA GLY A 272 6.78 21.35 5.64
C GLY A 272 5.55 21.49 6.54
N TYR A 273 4.47 22.02 5.99
CA TYR A 273 3.33 22.47 6.78
C TYR A 273 2.04 21.66 6.59
N THR A 274 2.03 20.68 5.68
CA THR A 274 0.82 19.93 5.32
C THR A 274 1.18 18.54 4.81
N PHE A 275 0.22 17.61 4.91
CA PHE A 275 0.32 16.25 4.36
C PHE A 275 -0.32 16.11 2.96
N LEU A 276 -0.89 17.20 2.45
CA LEU A 276 -1.68 17.23 1.22
C LEU A 276 -0.93 16.85 -0.08
N PRO A 277 0.39 17.08 -0.27
CA PRO A 277 1.04 16.80 -1.56
C PRO A 277 0.93 15.34 -2.02
N CYS A 278 1.22 14.38 -1.14
CA CYS A 278 1.14 12.96 -1.47
C CYS A 278 -0.29 12.50 -1.78
N VAL A 279 -1.27 13.04 -1.06
CA VAL A 279 -2.70 12.80 -1.26
C VAL A 279 -3.14 13.24 -2.66
N LEU A 280 -2.78 14.46 -3.07
CA LEU A 280 -3.10 14.95 -4.41
C LEU A 280 -2.42 14.12 -5.49
N ALA A 281 -1.15 13.73 -5.28
CA ALA A 281 -0.41 12.90 -6.22
C ALA A 281 -1.08 11.52 -6.40
N GLY A 282 -1.44 10.84 -5.30
CA GLY A 282 -2.12 9.55 -5.33
C GLY A 282 -3.52 9.61 -5.93
N LEU A 283 -4.32 10.62 -5.56
CA LEU A 283 -5.66 10.79 -6.12
C LEU A 283 -5.67 11.17 -7.59
N SER A 284 -4.59 11.75 -8.11
CA SER A 284 -4.51 12.14 -9.53
C SER A 284 -4.68 10.97 -10.50
N ASN A 285 -4.35 9.75 -10.08
CA ASN A 285 -4.42 8.52 -10.88
C ASN A 285 -5.09 7.33 -10.17
N ALA A 286 -5.70 7.55 -8.99
CA ALA A 286 -6.45 6.52 -8.28
C ALA A 286 -7.52 5.88 -9.20
N PRO A 287 -7.68 4.55 -9.22
CA PRO A 287 -8.65 3.89 -10.08
C PRO A 287 -10.08 4.26 -9.68
N GLN A 288 -10.97 4.35 -10.67
CA GLN A 288 -12.39 4.54 -10.41
C GLN A 288 -13.04 3.23 -9.96
N TYR A 289 -14.10 3.33 -9.16
CA TYR A 289 -14.79 2.16 -8.61
C TYR A 289 -16.00 1.78 -9.46
N VAL A 290 -15.97 0.58 -10.04
CA VAL A 290 -17.05 0.07 -10.88
C VAL A 290 -17.85 -0.97 -10.11
N MET A 291 -19.13 -0.67 -9.87
CA MET A 291 -20.04 -1.61 -9.21
C MET A 291 -20.53 -2.64 -10.22
N ARG A 292 -20.53 -3.93 -9.84
CA ARG A 292 -21.12 -5.00 -10.66
C ARG A 292 -22.64 -4.81 -10.79
N ARG A 293 -23.07 -4.08 -11.82
CA ARG A 293 -24.45 -4.08 -12.29
C ARG A 293 -24.47 -4.77 -13.66
N ASN A 294 -24.93 -6.02 -13.67
CA ASN A 294 -25.34 -6.76 -14.87
C ASN A 294 -24.24 -7.25 -15.85
N GLY A 295 -23.26 -8.01 -15.34
CA GLY A 295 -22.55 -9.04 -16.12
C GLY A 295 -21.54 -8.59 -17.18
N ASN A 296 -21.65 -7.38 -17.72
CA ASN A 296 -20.63 -6.79 -18.59
C ASN A 296 -19.75 -5.86 -17.76
N MET A 297 -18.52 -6.30 -17.49
CA MET A 297 -17.45 -5.39 -17.12
C MET A 297 -16.77 -4.89 -18.38
N ASP A 298 -16.42 -3.61 -18.40
CA ASP A 298 -15.62 -3.05 -19.48
C ASP A 298 -14.25 -3.74 -19.56
N ASN A 299 -13.76 -3.91 -20.80
CA ASN A 299 -12.42 -4.41 -21.05
C ASN A 299 -11.40 -3.49 -20.36
N GLY A 300 -10.77 -3.96 -19.28
CA GLY A 300 -9.70 -3.24 -18.58
C GLY A 300 -9.91 -3.00 -17.08
N CYS A 301 -11.09 -3.33 -16.54
CA CYS A 301 -11.30 -3.40 -15.10
C CYS A 301 -10.48 -4.54 -14.46
N ILE A 302 -9.95 -4.29 -13.27
CA ILE A 302 -9.35 -5.31 -12.40
C ILE A 302 -10.41 -5.75 -11.40
N VAL A 303 -10.56 -7.07 -11.25
CA VAL A 303 -11.46 -7.68 -10.27
C VAL A 303 -10.68 -8.44 -9.21
N ALA A 304 -11.29 -8.72 -8.07
CA ALA A 304 -10.59 -9.43 -7.01
C ALA A 304 -10.18 -10.87 -7.35
N SER A 305 -10.72 -11.50 -8.41
CA SER A 305 -10.18 -12.78 -8.93
C SER A 305 -8.87 -12.63 -9.71
N ASP A 306 -8.47 -11.40 -10.05
CA ASP A 306 -7.20 -11.12 -10.70
C ASP A 306 -6.05 -11.03 -9.69
N VAL A 307 -6.34 -10.91 -8.39
CA VAL A 307 -5.34 -10.86 -7.32
C VAL A 307 -4.67 -12.23 -7.15
N ASP A 308 -3.34 -12.25 -7.19
CA ASP A 308 -2.52 -13.45 -7.01
C ASP A 308 -1.95 -13.56 -5.59
N SER A 309 -1.72 -12.44 -4.91
CA SER A 309 -1.19 -12.43 -3.54
C SER A 309 -1.66 -11.24 -2.73
N VAL A 310 -1.77 -11.42 -1.41
CA VAL A 310 -2.08 -10.38 -0.43
C VAL A 310 -1.02 -10.42 0.66
N ILE A 311 -0.38 -9.28 0.93
CA ILE A 311 0.70 -9.14 1.90
C ILE A 311 0.21 -8.23 3.03
N LEU A 312 0.34 -8.67 4.28
CA LEU A 312 -0.13 -7.93 5.46
C LEU A 312 0.63 -8.33 6.76
N PRO A 313 0.58 -7.50 7.82
CA PRO A 313 1.00 -7.89 9.17
C PRO A 313 0.36 -9.21 9.64
N ARG A 314 1.14 -10.05 10.32
CA ARG A 314 0.63 -11.35 10.80
C ARG A 314 -0.53 -11.19 11.79
N ASP A 315 -0.46 -10.21 12.67
CA ASP A 315 -1.44 -9.98 13.73
C ASP A 315 -2.62 -9.09 13.29
N ALA A 316 -2.76 -8.77 11.99
CA ALA A 316 -3.81 -7.89 11.49
C ALA A 316 -4.70 -8.54 10.40
N CYS A 317 -4.95 -9.84 10.50
CA CYS A 317 -5.70 -10.61 9.50
C CYS A 317 -7.23 -10.51 9.64
N GLY A 318 -7.74 -9.80 10.65
CA GLY A 318 -9.16 -9.71 10.99
C GLY A 318 -9.96 -8.69 10.17
N GLY A 319 -9.31 -7.93 9.28
CA GLY A 319 -9.99 -6.94 8.43
C GLY A 319 -10.88 -7.58 7.36
N ASP A 320 -11.98 -6.91 7.03
CA ASP A 320 -13.00 -7.39 6.09
C ASP A 320 -12.40 -7.81 4.73
N GLY A 321 -11.51 -6.99 4.16
CA GLY A 321 -10.83 -7.30 2.90
C GLY A 321 -9.97 -8.57 2.97
N THR A 322 -9.21 -8.76 4.05
CA THR A 322 -8.38 -9.96 4.24
C THR A 322 -9.24 -11.20 4.34
N ILE A 323 -10.30 -11.15 5.15
CA ILE A 323 -11.26 -12.26 5.31
C ILE A 323 -11.91 -12.57 3.96
N ALA A 324 -12.33 -11.55 3.21
CA ALA A 324 -12.95 -11.71 1.90
C ALA A 324 -12.01 -12.36 0.86
N PHE A 325 -10.73 -11.99 0.85
CA PHE A 325 -9.72 -12.66 0.01
C PHE A 325 -9.48 -14.11 0.43
N ALA A 326 -9.36 -14.37 1.74
CA ALA A 326 -9.05 -15.69 2.27
C ALA A 326 -10.19 -16.70 2.13
N GLN A 327 -11.44 -16.24 2.24
CA GLN A 327 -12.66 -17.07 2.20
C GLN A 327 -13.32 -17.10 0.82
N THR A 328 -12.67 -16.54 -0.21
CA THR A 328 -13.25 -16.44 -1.54
C THR A 328 -13.58 -17.84 -2.11
N ALA A 329 -14.84 -18.07 -2.50
CA ALA A 329 -15.27 -19.32 -3.15
C ALA A 329 -14.84 -19.40 -4.63
N ARG A 330 -13.98 -18.47 -5.08
CA ARG A 330 -13.56 -18.34 -6.47
C ARG A 330 -12.47 -19.37 -6.79
N LYS A 331 -12.36 -19.72 -8.08
CA LYS A 331 -11.36 -20.69 -8.56
C LYS A 331 -9.91 -20.30 -8.22
N ASN A 332 -9.63 -18.99 -8.18
CA ASN A 332 -8.31 -18.46 -7.87
C ASN A 332 -8.36 -17.76 -6.52
N LYS A 333 -7.92 -18.45 -5.48
CA LYS A 333 -7.67 -17.86 -4.16
C LYS A 333 -6.27 -17.24 -4.16
N PRO A 334 -6.11 -15.97 -3.74
CA PRO A 334 -4.79 -15.37 -3.66
C PRO A 334 -3.95 -16.03 -2.56
N LEU A 335 -2.63 -16.03 -2.74
CA LEU A 335 -1.68 -16.42 -1.70
C LEU A 335 -1.64 -15.33 -0.62
N ILE A 336 -2.12 -15.66 0.58
CA ILE A 336 -2.02 -14.76 1.74
C ILE A 336 -0.62 -14.91 2.35
N ILE A 337 0.12 -13.81 2.45
CA ILE A 337 1.49 -13.74 2.96
C ILE A 337 1.49 -12.84 4.18
N THR A 338 1.79 -13.40 5.34
CA THR A 338 1.80 -12.68 6.62
C THR A 338 3.23 -12.40 7.07
N VAL A 339 3.51 -11.15 7.44
CA VAL A 339 4.84 -10.70 7.83
C VAL A 339 4.94 -10.62 9.34
N GLN A 340 5.84 -11.41 9.94
CA GLN A 340 6.01 -11.53 11.38
C GLN A 340 6.62 -10.28 12.03
N GLU A 341 7.63 -9.66 11.42
CA GLU A 341 8.31 -8.49 11.99
C GLU A 341 7.43 -7.22 12.01
N ASN A 342 6.37 -7.19 11.21
CA ASN A 342 5.48 -6.04 11.15
C ASN A 342 4.40 -6.14 12.23
N GLU A 343 4.84 -6.11 13.48
CA GLU A 343 3.95 -6.20 14.65
C GLU A 343 3.01 -4.99 14.74
N THR A 344 1.80 -5.22 15.25
CA THR A 344 0.79 -4.20 15.50
C THR A 344 0.25 -4.34 16.92
N VAL A 345 -0.64 -3.44 17.35
CA VAL A 345 -1.36 -3.57 18.63
C VAL A 345 -2.47 -4.64 18.62
N LEU A 346 -2.63 -5.34 17.49
CA LEU A 346 -3.68 -6.34 17.30
C LEU A 346 -3.23 -7.74 17.68
N ASP A 347 -4.19 -8.67 17.72
CA ASP A 347 -3.91 -10.10 17.88
C ASP A 347 -4.78 -10.91 16.90
N ASP A 348 -5.07 -10.34 15.74
CA ASP A 348 -5.92 -10.90 14.70
C ASP A 348 -5.10 -11.87 13.81
N THR A 349 -4.59 -12.95 14.39
CA THR A 349 -3.73 -13.93 13.69
C THR A 349 -4.50 -14.81 12.70
N PRO A 350 -3.85 -15.36 11.65
CA PRO A 350 -4.53 -16.18 10.64
C PRO A 350 -5.33 -17.35 11.23
N ASP A 351 -4.77 -18.00 12.26
CA ASP A 351 -5.37 -19.16 12.93
C ASP A 351 -6.74 -18.83 13.55
N LYS A 352 -6.91 -17.62 14.10
CA LYS A 352 -8.20 -17.19 14.69
C LYS A 352 -9.32 -17.06 13.67
N PHE A 353 -8.98 -16.83 12.40
CA PHE A 353 -9.93 -16.66 11.31
C PHE A 353 -9.94 -17.85 10.33
N ASN A 354 -9.23 -18.93 10.64
CA ASN A 354 -9.03 -20.09 9.76
C ASN A 354 -8.48 -19.70 8.37
N ILE A 355 -7.55 -18.75 8.34
CA ILE A 355 -6.91 -18.26 7.12
C ILE A 355 -5.64 -19.09 6.86
N GLU A 356 -5.62 -19.79 5.73
CA GLU A 356 -4.40 -20.39 5.20
C GLU A 356 -3.46 -19.28 4.69
N ALA A 357 -2.36 -19.08 5.40
CA ALA A 357 -1.35 -18.06 5.10
C ALA A 357 0.06 -18.64 5.09
N LEU A 358 0.91 -18.10 4.22
CA LEU A 358 2.35 -18.34 4.21
C LEU A 358 3.00 -17.29 5.12
N ASN A 359 3.41 -17.72 6.31
CA ASN A 359 4.11 -16.86 7.26
C ASN A 359 5.57 -16.65 6.84
N VAL A 360 5.99 -15.39 6.73
CA VAL A 360 7.38 -14.98 6.51
C VAL A 360 7.88 -14.13 7.67
N GLN A 361 9.20 -14.07 7.85
CA GLN A 361 9.78 -13.28 8.93
C GLN A 361 9.71 -11.79 8.65
N ASN A 362 10.00 -11.39 7.40
CA ASN A 362 10.21 -10.00 7.03
C ASN A 362 9.74 -9.67 5.62
N TYR A 363 9.70 -8.38 5.28
CA TYR A 363 9.28 -7.96 3.94
C TYR A 363 10.22 -8.40 2.81
N TRP A 364 11.51 -8.67 3.09
CA TRP A 364 12.42 -9.19 2.07
C TRP A 364 12.02 -10.60 1.64
N GLU A 365 11.69 -11.45 2.61
CA GLU A 365 11.12 -12.76 2.36
C GLU A 365 9.78 -12.65 1.63
N ALA A 366 8.89 -11.74 2.02
CA ALA A 366 7.61 -11.52 1.34
C ALA A 366 7.81 -11.18 -0.16
N ILE A 367 8.76 -10.29 -0.47
CA ILE A 367 9.12 -9.93 -1.84
C ILE A 367 9.66 -11.14 -2.61
N GLY A 368 10.53 -11.95 -1.97
CA GLY A 368 11.05 -13.19 -2.54
C GLY A 368 9.95 -14.22 -2.84
N VAL A 369 8.97 -14.35 -1.93
CA VAL A 369 7.79 -15.21 -2.11
C VAL A 369 6.96 -14.75 -3.30
N VAL A 370 6.71 -13.44 -3.42
CA VAL A 370 5.99 -12.87 -4.57
C VAL A 370 6.72 -13.15 -5.89
N ALA A 371 8.05 -12.95 -5.92
CA ALA A 371 8.86 -13.23 -7.10
C ALA A 371 8.81 -14.73 -7.49
N ALA A 372 8.93 -15.64 -6.52
CA ALA A 372 8.84 -17.08 -6.74
C ALA A 372 7.45 -17.49 -7.24
N HIS A 373 6.39 -16.98 -6.60
CA HIS A 373 5.01 -17.28 -6.96
C HIS A 373 4.68 -16.80 -8.38
N LYS A 374 5.09 -15.58 -8.75
CA LYS A 374 4.97 -15.05 -10.12
C LYS A 374 5.70 -15.92 -11.15
N ALA A 375 6.87 -16.46 -10.80
CA ALA A 375 7.61 -17.39 -11.66
C ALA A 375 6.92 -18.76 -11.82
N GLY A 376 5.90 -19.07 -11.00
CA GLY A 376 5.25 -20.38 -10.94
C GLY A 376 6.04 -21.40 -10.13
N ILE A 377 6.90 -20.93 -9.23
CA ILE A 377 7.73 -21.75 -8.34
C ILE A 377 7.02 -21.82 -6.98
N ASN A 378 6.91 -23.03 -6.41
CA ASN A 378 6.47 -23.18 -5.02
C ASN A 378 7.51 -22.54 -4.09
N PRO A 379 7.16 -21.49 -3.31
CA PRO A 379 8.13 -20.80 -2.46
C PRO A 379 8.84 -21.73 -1.45
N ASN A 380 8.18 -22.80 -0.99
CA ASN A 380 8.79 -23.77 -0.09
C ASN A 380 9.96 -24.53 -0.75
N SER A 381 10.01 -24.64 -2.08
CA SER A 381 11.15 -25.23 -2.80
C SER A 381 12.44 -24.41 -2.68
N LEU A 382 12.35 -23.15 -2.28
CA LEU A 382 13.51 -22.28 -2.07
C LEU A 382 14.02 -22.34 -0.62
N ARG A 383 13.33 -23.07 0.27
CA ARG A 383 13.78 -23.26 1.65
C ARG A 383 14.60 -24.54 1.75
N ARG A 384 15.68 -24.50 2.55
CA ARG A 384 16.57 -25.64 2.81
C ARG A 384 15.80 -26.90 3.20
N GLU A 385 14.76 -26.76 4.02
CA GLU A 385 13.94 -27.85 4.57
C GLU A 385 12.48 -27.74 4.13
N GLY A 386 12.20 -27.14 2.96
CA GLY A 386 10.83 -26.90 2.52
C GLY A 386 10.22 -27.95 1.60
N ILE A 387 10.97 -29.01 1.25
CA ILE A 387 10.49 -30.07 0.36
C ILE A 387 10.74 -31.44 0.99
N ASP A 388 9.65 -32.13 1.28
CA ASP A 388 9.65 -33.53 1.69
C ASP A 388 9.42 -34.48 0.50
N HIS A 389 9.69 -35.77 0.73
CA HIS A 389 9.27 -36.81 -0.20
C HIS A 389 7.75 -36.79 -0.42
N LEU A 390 7.32 -37.01 -1.68
CA LEU A 390 5.91 -37.14 -2.03
C LEU A 390 5.26 -38.26 -1.20
N LYS A 391 4.19 -37.91 -0.48
CA LYS A 391 3.43 -38.89 0.32
C LYS A 391 2.47 -39.65 -0.60
N SER A 392 2.55 -40.98 -0.60
CA SER A 392 1.52 -41.81 -1.23
C SER A 392 0.23 -41.70 -0.41
N PRO A 393 -0.95 -41.47 -1.03
CA PRO A 393 -2.21 -41.56 -0.32
C PRO A 393 -2.39 -43.01 0.12
N VAL A 394 -2.10 -43.31 1.38
CA VAL A 394 -2.37 -44.62 1.97
C VAL A 394 -3.87 -44.86 1.84
N ARG A 395 -4.25 -45.72 0.89
CA ARG A 395 -5.61 -46.27 0.86
C ARG A 395 -5.81 -47.04 2.16
N LEU A 396 -6.57 -46.46 3.08
CA LEU A 396 -7.22 -47.20 4.15
C LEU A 396 -8.26 -48.13 3.51
N TYR A 397 -7.80 -49.24 2.93
CA TYR A 397 -8.67 -50.39 2.79
C TYR A 397 -8.81 -51.00 4.20
N PRO A 398 -10.04 -51.26 4.68
CA PRO A 398 -10.19 -52.05 5.88
C PRO A 398 -9.61 -53.43 5.55
N MET A 399 -8.54 -53.83 6.24
CA MET A 399 -8.09 -55.22 6.23
C MET A 399 -9.29 -56.08 6.63
N GLN A 400 -9.87 -56.80 5.66
CA GLN A 400 -10.70 -57.94 5.97
C GLN A 400 -9.83 -58.90 6.79
N SER A 401 -10.32 -59.21 7.97
CA SER A 401 -9.74 -60.16 8.91
C SER A 401 -9.62 -61.53 8.25
N CYS A 402 -8.42 -61.88 7.79
CA CYS A 402 -8.08 -63.28 7.61
C CYS A 402 -7.46 -63.77 8.91
N GLY A 403 -8.24 -64.55 9.67
CA GLY A 403 -7.82 -65.15 10.93
C GLY A 403 -6.80 -66.27 10.76
N SER A 404 -6.34 -66.75 11.94
CA SER A 404 -5.42 -67.86 12.24
C SER A 404 -3.92 -67.48 12.17
N ARG A 405 -3.06 -67.77 13.16
CA ARG A 405 -3.10 -68.68 14.31
C ARG A 405 -2.07 -68.23 15.37
N LYS A 406 -2.32 -68.61 16.62
CA LYS A 406 -1.45 -68.41 17.79
C LYS A 406 -0.11 -69.16 17.66
N SER A 407 0.99 -68.53 18.07
CA SER A 407 2.07 -69.19 18.81
C SER A 407 2.84 -68.17 19.65
N ALA A 408 2.98 -68.47 20.94
CA ALA A 408 3.54 -67.62 21.97
C ALA A 408 5.06 -67.78 22.11
N SER A 409 5.76 -66.70 22.44
CA SER A 409 6.87 -66.66 23.41
C SER A 409 7.32 -65.21 23.64
N SER A 410 7.40 -64.81 24.91
CA SER A 410 7.89 -63.52 25.45
C SER A 410 9.29 -63.72 26.05
N PRO A 411 9.96 -62.75 26.73
CA PRO A 411 10.13 -61.31 26.49
C PRO A 411 11.63 -60.89 26.50
N ALA A 412 11.97 -59.66 26.11
CA ALA A 412 13.12 -58.95 26.68
C ALA A 412 13.01 -57.42 26.52
N LEU A 413 13.26 -56.73 27.64
CA LEU A 413 13.42 -55.28 27.83
C LEU A 413 14.50 -54.66 26.92
N GLU A 414 14.36 -53.38 26.52
CA GLU A 414 15.05 -52.24 27.15
C GLU A 414 14.90 -50.90 26.39
N LYS A 415 14.50 -49.89 27.18
CA LYS A 415 15.01 -48.50 27.27
C LYS A 415 15.00 -47.57 26.05
N VAL A 416 14.10 -46.59 26.21
CA VAL A 416 14.14 -45.21 25.73
C VAL A 416 15.39 -44.49 26.26
N TYR A 417 16.10 -43.77 25.40
CA TYR A 417 16.88 -42.58 25.76
C TYR A 417 16.67 -41.49 24.72
N THR A 418 16.06 -40.40 25.18
CA THR A 418 16.03 -39.06 24.60
C THR A 418 17.41 -38.42 24.73
N HIS A 419 17.89 -37.78 23.66
CA HIS A 419 18.98 -36.80 23.72
C HIS A 419 18.44 -35.43 23.31
N GLU A 420 18.48 -34.51 24.25
CA GLU A 420 18.43 -33.05 24.05
C GLU A 420 19.70 -32.60 23.32
N LEU A 421 19.56 -31.58 22.47
CA LEU A 421 20.67 -30.81 21.92
C LEU A 421 20.43 -29.32 22.22
N VAL A 422 21.48 -28.73 22.79
CA VAL A 422 21.76 -27.31 22.99
C VAL A 422 21.67 -26.52 21.69
#